data_AF-A0A182K5H9-F1
#
_entry.id   AF-A0A182K5H9-F1
#
_cell.length_a   1.000
_cell.length_b   1.000
_cell.length_c   1.000
_cell.angle_alpha   90.00
_cell.angle_beta   90.00
_cell.angle_gamma   90.00
#
_symmetry.space_group_name_H-M   'P 1'
#
loop_
_entity.id
_entity.type
_entity.pdbx_description
1 polymer ?
#
loop_
_entity_poly.entity_id
_entity_poly.type
_entity_poly.pdbx_seq_one_letter_code
_entity_poly.pdbx_strand_id
1 'polypeptide(L)'
;MEALYSLPFFLFEVPNLKLKRPSWLHQPSAMTVFSFVLLSYFLVTGGIIYDVIVEPPSVGSTTDEHGHSRPVAFMPYRVNGQYIMEGLASSFLFTIGGLGFIIMDQTHTPGKPKLNKILLIAMGFIFIVVSFITTWIFMRMKLPGYLQP
;
A
#
# COMPACT_ATOMS: atom_id res chain seq x y z
N MET A 1 -32.67 6.80 -51.00
CA MET A 1 -31.66 7.38 -50.09
C MET A 1 -31.32 6.39 -48.99
N GLU A 2 -32.28 5.93 -48.18
CA GLU A 2 -32.07 4.92 -47.11
C GLU A 2 -31.37 3.62 -47.55
N ALA A 3 -31.75 3.05 -48.70
CA ALA A 3 -31.17 1.79 -49.20
C ALA A 3 -29.70 1.91 -49.65
N LEU A 4 -29.25 3.12 -50.01
CA LEU A 4 -27.85 3.35 -50.41
C LEU A 4 -26.94 3.49 -49.18
N TYR A 5 -27.51 3.98 -48.07
CA TYR A 5 -26.81 4.10 -46.79
C TYR A 5 -26.70 2.77 -46.03
N SER A 6 -27.58 1.79 -46.28
CA SER A 6 -27.55 0.48 -45.60
C SER A 6 -26.60 -0.55 -46.24
N LEU A 7 -26.23 -0.38 -47.51
CA LEU A 7 -25.27 -1.24 -48.22
C LEU A 7 -23.90 -1.41 -47.52
N PRO A 8 -23.22 -0.36 -47.03
CA PRO A 8 -21.97 -0.53 -46.30
C PRO A 8 -22.17 -1.26 -44.96
N PHE A 9 -23.31 -1.11 -44.28
CA PHE A 9 -23.60 -1.82 -43.03
C PHE A 9 -23.92 -3.31 -43.23
N PHE A 10 -24.35 -3.70 -44.44
CA PHE A 10 -24.50 -5.11 -44.82
C PHE A 10 -23.15 -5.77 -45.15
N LEU A 11 -22.20 -5.00 -45.69
CA LEU A 11 -20.82 -5.43 -45.97
C LEU A 11 -19.94 -5.44 -44.70
N PHE A 12 -20.16 -4.48 -43.80
CA PHE A 12 -19.51 -4.37 -42.49
C PHE A 12 -20.42 -4.89 -41.36
N GLU A 13 -21.18 -5.96 -41.61
CA GLU A 13 -21.83 -6.66 -40.52
C GLU A 13 -20.73 -7.23 -39.63
N VAL A 14 -20.55 -6.64 -38.43
CA VAL A 14 -19.52 -7.06 -37.49
C VAL A 14 -19.75 -8.55 -37.25
N PRO A 15 -18.83 -9.44 -37.69
CA PRO A 15 -19.03 -10.86 -37.52
C PRO A 15 -19.26 -11.08 -36.03
N ASN A 16 -20.30 -11.84 -35.69
CA ASN A 16 -20.62 -12.17 -34.31
C ASN A 16 -19.52 -13.11 -33.78
N LEU A 17 -18.36 -12.52 -33.49
CA LEU A 17 -17.14 -13.15 -33.03
C LEU A 17 -17.42 -13.60 -31.61
N LYS A 18 -18.03 -14.79 -31.50
CA LYS A 18 -18.08 -15.57 -30.27
C LYS A 18 -16.66 -16.04 -29.97
N LEU A 19 -15.78 -15.10 -29.60
CA LEU A 19 -14.45 -15.37 -29.09
C LEU A 19 -14.65 -16.21 -27.82
N LYS A 20 -14.54 -17.53 -27.97
CA LYS A 20 -14.43 -18.43 -26.84
C LYS A 20 -13.22 -17.96 -26.05
N ARG A 21 -13.45 -17.51 -24.81
CA ARG A 21 -12.34 -17.20 -23.90
C ARG A 21 -11.44 -18.43 -23.86
N PRO A 22 -10.12 -18.27 -24.04
CA PRO A 22 -9.21 -19.41 -23.97
C PRO A 22 -9.41 -20.09 -22.63
N SER A 23 -9.71 -21.39 -22.63
CA SER A 23 -9.95 -22.19 -21.41
C SER A 23 -8.72 -22.25 -20.49
N TRP A 24 -7.56 -21.82 -20.98
CA TRP A 24 -6.31 -21.74 -20.24
C TRP A 24 -6.22 -20.52 -19.30
N LEU A 25 -6.95 -19.44 -19.59
CA LEU A 25 -6.86 -18.19 -18.83
C LEU A 25 -8.01 -18.13 -17.80
N HIS A 26 -7.77 -18.72 -16.64
CA HIS A 26 -8.68 -18.62 -15.52
C HIS A 26 -8.59 -17.22 -14.90
N GLN A 27 -9.73 -16.55 -14.74
CA GLN A 27 -9.76 -15.25 -14.09
C GLN A 27 -9.32 -15.42 -12.62
N PRO A 28 -8.34 -14.65 -12.13
CA PRO A 28 -7.93 -14.73 -10.73
C PRO A 28 -9.09 -14.31 -9.82
N SER A 29 -9.15 -14.90 -8.63
CA SER A 29 -10.14 -14.52 -7.61
C SER A 29 -9.96 -13.05 -7.22
N ALA A 30 -11.08 -12.37 -6.91
CA ALA A 30 -11.07 -10.97 -6.48
C ALA A 30 -10.14 -10.73 -5.28
N MET A 31 -10.06 -11.69 -4.35
CA MET A 31 -9.17 -11.59 -3.19
C MET A 31 -7.69 -11.73 -3.57
N THR A 32 -7.38 -12.53 -4.59
CA THR A 32 -6.00 -12.65 -5.09
C THR A 32 -5.54 -11.33 -5.70
N VAL A 33 -6.40 -10.69 -6.51
CA VAL A 33 -6.11 -9.36 -7.08
C VAL A 33 -5.94 -8.33 -5.97
N PHE A 34 -6.82 -8.34 -4.97
CA PHE A 34 -6.72 -7.45 -3.81
C PHE A 34 -5.37 -7.61 -3.08
N SER A 35 -4.93 -8.84 -2.82
CA SER A 35 -3.62 -9.09 -2.19
C SER A 35 -2.45 -8.58 -3.02
N PHE A 36 -2.50 -8.73 -4.36
CA PHE A 36 -1.48 -8.18 -5.25
C PHE A 36 -1.45 -6.65 -5.23
N VAL A 37 -2.60 -6.00 -5.18
CA VAL A 37 -2.70 -4.53 -5.08
C VAL A 37 -2.18 -4.04 -3.73
N LEU A 38 -2.48 -4.73 -2.63
CA LEU A 38 -1.98 -4.37 -1.31
C LEU A 38 -0.45 -4.55 -1.23
N LEU A 39 0.07 -5.63 -1.82
CA LEU A 39 1.51 -5.87 -1.92
C LEU A 39 2.20 -4.80 -2.78
N SER A 40 1.64 -4.45 -3.93
CA SER A 40 2.22 -3.42 -4.78
C SER A 40 2.20 -2.05 -4.09
N TYR A 41 1.14 -1.73 -3.35
CA TYR A 41 1.08 -0.54 -2.52
C TYR A 41 2.21 -0.51 -1.48
N PHE A 42 2.46 -1.61 -0.76
CA PHE A 42 3.57 -1.73 0.20
C PHE A 42 4.93 -1.49 -0.46
N LEU A 43 5.18 -2.09 -1.61
CA LEU A 43 6.46 -2.01 -2.32
C LEU A 43 6.71 -0.60 -2.89
N VAL A 44 5.69 0.02 -3.49
CA VAL A 44 5.79 1.36 -4.08
C VAL A 44 5.96 2.41 -2.98
N THR A 45 5.13 2.36 -1.93
CA THR A 45 5.25 3.31 -0.80
C THR A 45 6.51 3.08 0.02
N GLY A 46 7.05 1.86 0.02
CA GLY A 46 8.34 1.53 0.66
C GLY A 46 9.54 2.19 -0.02
N GLY A 47 9.36 2.81 -1.19
CA GLY A 47 10.42 3.54 -1.88
C GLY A 47 11.32 2.65 -2.75
N ILE A 48 10.90 1.46 -3.16
CA ILE A 48 11.73 0.56 -3.97
C ILE A 48 12.22 1.22 -5.28
N ILE A 49 11.40 2.08 -5.88
CA ILE A 49 11.82 2.85 -7.07
C ILE A 49 12.98 3.79 -6.72
N TYR A 50 12.93 4.44 -5.56
CA TYR A 50 14.01 5.30 -5.07
C TYR A 50 15.25 4.48 -4.71
N ASP A 51 15.07 3.32 -4.07
CA ASP A 51 16.16 2.42 -3.69
C ASP A 51 16.93 1.91 -4.92
N VAL A 52 16.23 1.59 -6.02
CA VAL A 52 16.84 1.13 -7.27
C VAL A 52 17.59 2.25 -8.00
N ILE A 53 17.11 3.49 -7.94
CA ILE A 53 17.72 4.61 -8.67
C ILE A 53 18.91 5.19 -7.91
N VAL A 54 18.78 5.35 -6.60
CA VAL A 54 19.72 6.10 -5.77
C VAL A 54 20.66 5.19 -4.99
N GLU A 55 20.31 3.91 -4.83
CA GLU A 55 21.06 2.91 -4.05
C GLU A 55 21.52 3.46 -2.68
N PRO A 56 20.58 4.00 -1.85
CA PRO A 56 20.94 4.54 -0.54
C PRO A 56 21.41 3.42 0.40
N PRO A 57 22.23 3.73 1.41
CA PRO A 57 22.62 2.73 2.40
C PRO A 57 21.39 2.27 3.20
N SER A 58 21.45 1.04 3.72
CA SER A 58 20.32 0.43 4.42
C SER A 58 19.98 1.12 5.74
N VAL A 59 21.00 1.53 6.49
CA VAL A 59 20.90 2.23 7.79
C VAL A 59 22.03 3.26 7.86
N GLY A 60 21.74 4.45 8.40
CA GLY A 60 22.75 5.46 8.68
C GLY A 60 23.54 5.17 9.97
N SER A 61 24.63 5.89 10.19
CA SER A 61 25.34 5.89 11.48
C SER A 61 25.60 7.32 11.95
N THR A 62 25.42 7.56 13.24
CA THR A 62 25.86 8.78 13.90
C THR A 62 26.92 8.44 14.91
N THR A 63 28.02 9.18 14.91
CA THR A 63 29.05 9.07 15.95
C THR A 63 28.56 9.76 17.22
N ASP A 64 28.53 9.00 18.31
CA ASP A 64 28.34 9.53 19.67
C ASP A 64 29.55 10.39 20.08
N GLU A 65 29.44 11.21 21.11
CA GLU A 65 30.53 12.06 21.63
C GLU A 65 31.77 11.24 22.04
N HIS A 66 31.58 9.96 22.33
CA HIS A 66 32.62 9.00 22.68
C HIS A 66 33.18 8.23 21.47
N GLY A 67 32.80 8.58 20.23
CA GLY A 67 33.29 7.95 18.99
C GLY A 67 32.61 6.63 18.61
N HIS A 68 31.61 6.20 19.36
CA HIS A 68 30.84 4.98 19.05
C HIS A 68 29.84 5.26 17.93
N SER A 69 29.83 4.42 16.89
CA SER A 69 28.83 4.51 15.82
C SER A 69 27.49 3.94 16.30
N ARG A 70 26.48 4.79 16.47
CA ARG A 70 25.10 4.38 16.72
C ARG A 70 24.34 4.27 15.40
N PRO A 71 23.64 3.16 15.12
CA PRO A 71 22.84 3.04 13.92
C PRO A 71 21.64 3.99 14.01
N VAL A 72 21.40 4.75 12.95
CA VAL A 72 20.25 5.65 12.83
C VAL A 72 19.41 5.20 11.65
N ALA A 73 18.18 4.82 11.94
CA ALA A 73 17.25 4.29 10.94
C ALA A 73 16.62 5.37 10.05
N PHE A 74 16.70 6.66 10.44
CA PHE A 74 16.10 7.79 9.73
C PHE A 74 17.14 8.80 9.29
N MET A 75 16.95 9.41 8.12
CA MET A 75 17.81 10.53 7.69
C MET A 75 17.19 11.86 8.16
N PRO A 76 17.72 12.49 9.23
CA PRO A 76 17.14 13.72 9.74
C PRO A 76 17.42 14.89 8.78
N TYR A 77 16.53 15.88 8.74
CA TYR A 77 16.66 17.14 7.99
C TYR A 77 16.64 17.04 6.45
N ARG A 78 16.58 15.83 5.86
CA ARG A 78 16.48 15.64 4.40
C ARG A 78 15.16 14.99 4.01
N VAL A 79 14.21 15.80 3.57
CA VAL A 79 12.86 15.33 3.21
C VAL A 79 12.86 14.39 2.00
N ASN A 80 13.66 14.73 0.99
CA ASN A 80 13.74 13.98 -0.28
C ASN A 80 14.68 12.75 -0.20
N GLY A 81 15.36 12.58 0.93
CA GLY A 81 16.26 11.45 1.17
C GLY A 81 15.57 10.40 2.03
N GLN A 82 15.91 9.15 1.79
CA GLN A 82 15.34 8.02 2.53
C GLN A 82 16.37 6.90 2.62
N TYR A 83 16.44 6.26 3.79
CA TYR A 83 17.11 4.96 3.94
C TYR A 83 16.14 3.83 3.64
N ILE A 84 16.67 2.67 3.20
CA ILE A 84 15.83 1.51 2.85
C ILE A 84 14.96 1.09 4.04
N MET A 85 15.54 1.05 5.25
CA MET A 85 14.80 0.66 6.46
C MET A 85 13.73 1.67 6.87
N GLU A 86 13.95 2.97 6.64
CA GLU A 86 12.95 4.01 6.87
C GLU A 86 11.74 3.82 5.95
N GLY A 87 12.00 3.57 4.67
CA GLY A 87 10.98 3.29 3.67
C GLY A 87 10.12 2.09 4.01
N LEU A 88 10.77 0.94 4.20
CA LEU A 88 10.09 -0.32 4.50
C LEU A 88 9.32 -0.27 5.83
N ALA A 89 9.86 0.39 6.86
CA ALA A 89 9.15 0.56 8.14
C ALA A 89 7.90 1.44 7.98
N SER A 90 8.00 2.52 7.21
CA SER A 90 6.86 3.43 6.97
C SER A 90 5.75 2.77 6.15
N SER A 91 6.09 2.05 5.08
CA SER A 91 5.10 1.36 4.25
C SER A 91 4.42 0.21 4.98
N PHE A 92 5.13 -0.47 5.89
CA PHE A 92 4.54 -1.49 6.76
C PHE A 92 3.48 -0.90 7.70
N LEU A 93 3.73 0.28 8.27
CA LEU A 93 2.76 0.96 9.12
C LEU A 93 1.53 1.41 8.32
N PHE A 94 1.72 1.87 7.08
CA PHE A 94 0.60 2.24 6.20
C PHE A 94 -0.29 1.04 5.87
N THR A 95 0.29 -0.13 5.58
CA THR A 95 -0.50 -1.33 5.29
C THR A 95 -1.21 -1.87 6.53
N ILE A 96 -0.57 -1.86 7.71
CA ILE A 96 -1.23 -2.23 8.97
C ILE A 96 -2.40 -1.27 9.27
N GLY A 97 -2.22 0.03 9.08
CA GLY A 97 -3.29 1.01 9.25
C GLY A 97 -4.47 0.74 8.33
N GLY A 98 -4.20 0.51 7.04
CA GLY A 98 -5.23 0.13 6.07
C GLY A 98 -5.93 -1.19 6.39
N LEU A 99 -5.17 -2.22 6.78
CA LEU A 99 -5.70 -3.51 7.22
C LEU A 99 -6.57 -3.36 8.48
N GLY A 100 -6.22 -2.45 9.40
CA GLY A 100 -7.02 -2.14 10.57
C GLY A 100 -8.45 -1.69 10.20
N PHE A 101 -8.60 -0.85 9.17
CA PHE A 101 -9.92 -0.46 8.65
C PHE A 101 -10.68 -1.63 8.03
N ILE A 102 -9.99 -2.48 7.26
CA ILE A 102 -10.61 -3.65 6.60
C ILE A 102 -11.10 -4.66 7.65
N ILE A 103 -10.30 -4.91 8.69
CA ILE A 103 -10.66 -5.79 9.80
C ILE A 103 -11.91 -5.26 10.51
N MET A 104 -11.97 -3.94 10.72
CA MET A 104 -13.13 -3.28 11.33
C MET A 104 -14.38 -3.41 10.46
N ASP A 105 -14.26 -3.24 9.14
CA ASP A 105 -15.38 -3.42 8.20
C ASP A 105 -15.92 -4.86 8.23
N GLN A 106 -15.03 -5.86 8.26
CA GLN A 106 -15.39 -7.28 8.29
C GLN A 106 -16.15 -7.71 9.57
N THR A 107 -16.19 -6.87 10.60
CA THR A 107 -16.97 -7.15 11.82
C THR A 107 -18.48 -6.98 11.62
N HIS A 108 -18.90 -6.24 10.59
CA HIS A 108 -20.31 -6.05 10.23
C HIS A 108 -20.93 -7.29 9.56
N THR A 109 -20.12 -8.24 9.07
CA THR A 109 -20.65 -9.47 8.47
C THR A 109 -21.45 -10.30 9.51
N PRO A 110 -22.69 -10.70 9.19
CA PRO A 110 -23.49 -11.56 10.07
C PRO A 110 -22.82 -12.94 10.24
N GLY A 111 -22.94 -13.55 11.42
CA GLY A 111 -22.44 -14.91 11.69
C GLY A 111 -21.30 -15.04 12.69
N LYS A 112 -20.68 -13.94 13.15
CA LYS A 112 -19.64 -13.99 14.20
C LYS A 112 -20.22 -13.87 15.62
N PRO A 113 -19.74 -14.64 16.62
CA PRO A 113 -20.19 -14.51 18.01
C PRO A 113 -19.80 -13.14 18.58
N LYS A 114 -20.57 -12.65 19.56
CA LYS A 114 -20.43 -11.28 20.12
C LYS A 114 -19.01 -10.99 20.61
N LEU A 115 -18.37 -11.95 21.28
CA LEU A 115 -17.01 -11.80 21.79
C LEU A 115 -15.98 -11.63 20.66
N ASN A 116 -16.04 -12.44 19.60
CA ASN A 116 -15.13 -12.31 18.47
C ASN A 116 -15.31 -10.97 17.73
N LYS A 117 -16.54 -10.45 17.65
CA LYS A 117 -16.79 -9.13 17.08
C LYS A 117 -16.10 -8.03 17.89
N ILE A 118 -16.25 -8.05 19.23
CA ILE A 118 -15.61 -7.07 20.12
C ILE A 118 -14.09 -7.15 20.00
N LEU A 119 -13.51 -8.36 19.99
CA LEU A 119 -12.06 -8.55 19.84
C LEU A 119 -11.54 -8.02 18.49
N LEU A 120 -12.24 -8.31 17.38
CA LEU A 120 -11.83 -7.82 16.06
C LEU A 120 -11.92 -6.29 15.95
N ILE A 121 -12.95 -5.68 16.53
CA ILE A 121 -13.08 -4.21 16.60
C ILE A 121 -11.92 -3.62 17.39
N ALA A 122 -11.63 -4.17 18.58
CA ALA A 122 -10.53 -3.70 19.42
C ALA A 122 -9.17 -3.83 18.71
N MET A 123 -8.93 -4.96 18.05
CA MET A 123 -7.70 -5.20 17.29
C MET A 123 -7.55 -4.24 16.10
N GLY A 124 -8.61 -4.06 15.31
CA GLY A 124 -8.61 -3.11 14.19
C GLY A 124 -8.37 -1.67 14.66
N PHE A 125 -8.99 -1.26 15.76
CA PHE A 125 -8.78 0.05 16.37
C PHE A 125 -7.33 0.25 16.84
N ILE A 126 -6.74 -0.75 17.51
CA ILE A 126 -5.34 -0.71 17.94
C ILE A 126 -4.41 -0.54 16.73
N PHE A 127 -4.62 -1.27 15.64
CA PHE A 127 -3.79 -1.16 14.43
C PHE A 127 -3.86 0.23 13.79
N ILE A 128 -5.04 0.86 13.77
CA ILE A 128 -5.21 2.24 13.28
C ILE A 128 -4.48 3.24 14.19
N VAL A 129 -4.65 3.13 15.50
CA VAL A 129 -4.03 4.05 16.46
C VAL A 129 -2.51 3.93 16.45
N VAL A 130 -1.97 2.70 16.48
CA VAL A 130 -0.53 2.45 16.48
C VAL A 130 0.11 2.93 15.17
N SER A 131 -0.51 2.64 14.02
CA SER A 131 0.01 3.11 12.73
C SER A 131 0.03 4.63 12.67
N PHE A 132 -1.06 5.30 13.07
CA PHE A 132 -1.15 6.75 13.07
C PHE A 132 -0.10 7.42 13.97
N ILE A 133 0.00 7.00 15.24
CA ILE A 133 0.96 7.57 16.19
C ILE A 133 2.39 7.33 15.72
N THR A 134 2.71 6.13 15.25
CA THR A 134 4.08 5.78 14.84
C THR A 134 4.48 6.56 13.58
N THR A 135 3.61 6.67 12.58
CA THR A 135 3.86 7.51 11.39
C THR A 135 4.03 8.98 11.77
N TRP A 136 3.22 9.48 12.71
CA TRP A 136 3.36 10.85 13.19
C TRP A 136 4.72 11.08 13.87
N ILE A 137 5.18 10.13 14.69
CA ILE A 137 6.52 10.17 15.29
C ILE A 137 7.60 10.14 14.19
N PHE A 138 7.47 9.29 13.17
CA PHE A 138 8.42 9.24 12.06
C PHE A 138 8.55 10.59 11.33
N MET A 139 7.42 11.28 11.10
CA MET A 139 7.44 12.63 10.53
C MET A 139 8.18 13.63 11.41
N ARG A 140 8.01 13.57 12.73
CA ARG A 140 8.75 14.45 13.67
C ARG A 140 10.24 14.12 13.78
N MET A 141 10.61 12.84 13.64
CA MET A 141 12.02 12.43 13.60
C MET A 141 12.70 12.90 12.32
N LYS A 142 12.01 12.84 11.18
CA LYS A 142 12.53 13.29 9.89
C LYS A 142 12.64 14.82 9.81
N LEU A 143 11.63 15.53 10.33
CA LEU A 143 11.53 16.99 10.36
C LEU A 143 11.40 17.50 11.81
N PRO A 144 12.52 17.65 12.54
CA PRO A 144 12.49 18.26 13.85
C PRO A 144 12.11 19.73 13.72
N GLY A 145 10.92 20.08 14.19
CA GLY A 145 10.28 21.39 13.93
C GLY A 145 8.93 21.30 13.23
N TYR A 146 8.55 20.11 12.75
CA TYR A 146 7.24 19.89 12.14
C TYR A 146 6.10 20.11 13.15
N LEU A 147 5.25 21.09 12.88
CA LEU A 147 4.15 21.56 13.74
C LEU A 147 4.60 21.93 15.16
N GLN A 148 5.67 22.71 15.30
CA GLN A 148 5.86 23.48 16.53
C GLN A 148 4.77 24.57 16.61
N PRO A 149 4.07 24.74 17.76
CA PRO A 149 3.22 25.90 17.99
C PRO A 149 4.03 27.19 18.09
#